data_AF-A0A527FUT2-F1
#
_entry.id   AF-A0A527FUT2-F1
#
_cell.length_a   1.000
_cell.length_b   1.000
_cell.length_c   1.000
_cell.angle_alpha   90.00
_cell.angle_beta   90.00
_cell.angle_gamma   90.00
#
_symmetry.space_group_name_H-M   'P 1'
#
loop_
_entity.id
_entity.type
_entity.pdbx_description
1 polymer ?
#
loop_
_entity_poly.entity_id
_entity_poly.type
_entity_poly.pdbx_seq_one_letter_code
_entity_poly.pdbx_strand_id
1 'polypeptide(L)'
;VVPRSRAAFEWLGRRRFRVGQTHGHLLGSSASGIGLVKQVGLASAKAIYCFASALPVVVSPVRRNRSVLRGIMHVGVVSGLVGIREIRL
;
A
#
# COMPACT_ATOMS: atom_id res chain seq x y z
N VAL A 1 -23.73 -11.07 -9.19
CA VAL A 1 -23.80 -10.27 -7.94
C VAL A 1 -22.50 -10.46 -7.16
N VAL A 2 -21.87 -9.39 -6.65
CA VAL A 2 -20.66 -9.51 -5.80
C VAL A 2 -21.10 -9.95 -4.39
N PRO A 3 -20.52 -11.02 -3.82
CA PRO A 3 -20.83 -11.43 -2.44
C PRO A 3 -20.58 -10.28 -1.45
N ARG A 4 -21.48 -10.06 -0.48
CA ARG A 4 -21.35 -8.99 0.53
C ARG A 4 -19.99 -9.02 1.25
N SER A 5 -19.45 -10.21 1.48
CA SER A 5 -18.11 -10.41 2.07
C SER A 5 -16.97 -9.80 1.23
N ARG A 6 -17.09 -9.76 -0.10
CA ARG A 6 -16.11 -9.13 -1.00
C ARG A 6 -16.30 -7.62 -1.17
N ALA A 7 -17.49 -7.10 -0.84
CA ALA A 7 -17.77 -5.67 -0.82
C ALA A 7 -17.35 -5.02 0.51
N ALA A 8 -17.08 -5.82 1.55
CA ALA A 8 -16.64 -5.34 2.85
C ALA A 8 -15.28 -4.64 2.77
N PHE A 9 -15.14 -3.55 3.52
CA PHE A 9 -13.92 -2.76 3.58
C PHE A 9 -12.70 -3.61 4.01
N GLU A 10 -12.90 -4.52 4.95
CA GLU A 10 -11.87 -5.44 5.45
C GLU A 10 -11.31 -6.34 4.33
N TRP A 11 -12.19 -6.88 3.47
CA TRP A 11 -11.77 -7.68 2.32
C TRP A 11 -11.02 -6.84 1.29
N LEU A 12 -11.52 -5.63 1.00
CA LEU A 12 -10.87 -4.68 0.08
C LEU A 12 -9.49 -4.26 0.60
N GLY A 13 -9.37 -4.00 1.90
CA GLY A 13 -8.12 -3.63 2.57
C GLY A 13 -7.07 -4.74 2.43
N ARG A 14 -7.43 -5.98 2.82
CA ARG A 14 -6.56 -7.15 2.64
C ARG A 14 -6.11 -7.33 1.20
N ARG A 15 -7.03 -7.17 0.24
CA ARG A 15 -6.73 -7.27 -1.18
C ARG A 15 -5.74 -6.19 -1.63
N ARG A 16 -5.96 -4.93 -1.23
CA ARG A 16 -5.09 -3.80 -1.60
C ARG A 16 -3.70 -3.92 -0.99
N PHE A 17 -3.61 -4.41 0.25
CA PHE A 17 -2.34 -4.71 0.90
C PHE A 17 -1.54 -5.75 0.10
N ARG A 18 -2.16 -6.89 -0.25
CA ARG A 18 -1.50 -7.94 -1.06
C ARG A 18 -1.05 -7.46 -2.43
N VAL A 19 -1.88 -6.67 -3.13
CA VAL A 19 -1.50 -6.03 -4.39
C VAL A 19 -0.28 -5.12 -4.21
N GLY A 20 -0.26 -4.36 -3.10
CA GLY A 20 0.90 -3.56 -2.70
C GLY A 20 2.16 -4.41 -2.53
N GLN A 21 2.07 -5.54 -1.82
CA GLN A 21 3.21 -6.45 -1.61
C GLN A 21 3.76 -6.98 -2.94
N THR A 22 2.90 -7.45 -3.86
CA THR A 22 3.33 -7.89 -5.19
C THR A 22 4.04 -6.78 -5.96
N HIS A 23 3.50 -5.55 -5.92
CA HIS A 23 4.15 -4.41 -6.57
C HIS A 23 5.50 -4.08 -5.92
N GLY A 24 5.59 -4.16 -4.58
CA GLY A 24 6.84 -4.01 -3.84
C GLY A 24 7.87 -5.07 -4.19
N HIS A 25 7.48 -6.34 -4.36
CA HIS A 25 8.36 -7.42 -4.81
C HIS A 25 8.89 -7.16 -6.22
N LEU A 26 8.03 -6.72 -7.16
CA LEU A 26 8.45 -6.37 -8.52
C LEU A 26 9.44 -5.20 -8.51
N LEU A 27 9.14 -4.11 -7.80
CA LEU A 27 10.04 -2.97 -7.65
C LEU A 27 11.37 -3.37 -7.00
N GLY A 28 11.30 -4.19 -5.94
CA GLY A 28 12.45 -4.69 -5.21
C GLY A 28 13.29 -5.64 -6.05
N SER A 29 12.70 -6.38 -7.00
CA SER A 29 13.43 -7.27 -7.91
C SER A 29 14.34 -6.48 -8.86
N SER A 30 13.91 -5.29 -9.29
CA SER A 30 14.61 -4.41 -10.24
C SER A 30 15.56 -3.41 -9.58
N ALA A 31 15.53 -3.27 -8.25
CA ALA A 31 16.33 -2.29 -7.50
C ALA A 31 17.23 -2.97 -6.45
N SER A 32 18.45 -2.45 -6.25
CA SER A 32 19.38 -2.95 -5.24
C SER A 32 19.96 -1.81 -4.38
N GLY A 33 20.42 -2.14 -3.18
CA GLY A 33 21.11 -1.21 -2.26
C GLY A 33 20.35 0.10 -2.01
N ILE A 34 20.98 1.23 -2.34
CA ILE A 34 20.44 2.58 -2.16
C ILE A 34 19.13 2.79 -2.93
N GLY A 35 18.97 2.15 -4.09
CA GLY A 35 17.74 2.22 -4.88
C GLY A 35 16.54 1.67 -4.11
N LEU A 36 16.74 0.61 -3.34
CA LEU A 36 15.69 0.00 -2.51
C LEU A 36 15.26 0.95 -1.38
N VAL A 37 16.22 1.59 -0.69
CA VAL A 37 15.96 2.57 0.37
C VAL A 37 15.16 3.75 -0.17
N LYS A 38 15.50 4.25 -1.37
CA LYS A 38 14.74 5.32 -2.04
C LYS A 38 13.30 4.89 -2.33
N GLN A 39 13.08 3.66 -2.81
CA GLN A 39 11.74 3.16 -3.09
C GLN A 39 10.91 2.99 -1.81
N VAL A 40 11.51 2.50 -0.72
CA VAL A 40 10.88 2.43 0.60
C VAL A 40 10.46 3.83 1.07
N GLY A 41 11.36 4.82 0.99
CA GLY A 41 11.07 6.20 1.35
C GLY A 41 9.91 6.80 0.54
N LEU A 42 9.91 6.61 -0.78
CA LEU A 42 8.83 7.09 -1.66
C LEU A 42 7.49 6.41 -1.38
N ALA A 43 7.49 5.09 -1.11
CA ALA A 43 6.27 4.36 -0.78
C ALA A 43 5.70 4.80 0.58
N SER A 44 6.56 4.99 1.59
CA SER A 44 6.16 5.53 2.90
C SER A 44 5.59 6.94 2.78
N ALA A 45 6.22 7.84 2.01
CA ALA A 45 5.71 9.18 1.77
C ALA A 45 4.32 9.16 1.10
N LYS A 46 4.11 8.29 0.11
CA LYS A 46 2.80 8.10 -0.53
C LYS A 46 1.75 7.54 0.42
N ALA A 47 2.13 6.62 1.31
CA ALA A 47 1.23 6.09 2.34
C ALA A 47 0.76 7.22 3.26
N ILE A 48 1.69 8.01 3.82
CA ILE A 48 1.40 9.15 4.68
C ILE A 48 0.49 10.15 3.96
N TYR A 49 0.82 10.54 2.73
CA TYR A 49 -0.01 11.43 1.93
C TYR A 49 -1.44 10.89 1.73
N CYS A 50 -1.58 9.60 1.43
CA CYS A 50 -2.89 8.98 1.25
C CYS A 50 -3.72 8.95 2.55
N PHE A 51 -3.09 8.73 3.70
CA PHE A 51 -3.81 8.79 4.98
C PHE A 51 -4.13 10.23 5.38
N ALA A 52 -3.20 11.17 5.21
CA ALA A 52 -3.42 12.58 5.49
C ALA A 52 -4.54 13.18 4.63
N SER A 53 -4.57 12.85 3.34
CA SER A 53 -5.64 13.27 2.41
C SER A 53 -7.01 12.65 2.71
N ALA A 54 -7.10 11.64 3.59
CA ALA A 54 -8.37 11.10 4.06
C ALA A 54 -9.02 11.97 5.16
N LEU A 55 -8.23 12.74 5.91
CA LEU A 55 -8.71 13.62 6.99
C LEU A 55 -9.69 14.71 6.50
N PRO A 56 -9.37 15.52 5.47
CA PRO A 56 -10.28 16.58 5.02
C PRO A 56 -11.56 16.06 4.34
N VAL A 57 -11.60 14.78 3.97
CA VAL A 57 -12.74 14.14 3.29
C VAL A 57 -13.46 13.14 4.18
N VAL A 58 -13.25 13.21 5.51
CA VAL A 58 -13.82 12.27 6.48
C VAL A 58 -15.35 12.17 6.40
N VAL A 59 -16.01 13.27 6.04
CA VAL A 59 -17.47 13.37 5.86
C VAL A 59 -17.97 12.59 4.64
N SER A 60 -17.10 12.35 3.64
CA SER A 60 -17.43 11.55 2.47
C SER A 60 -16.86 10.13 2.62
N PRO A 61 -17.68 9.13 3.04
CA PRO A 61 -17.19 7.77 3.27
C PRO A 61 -16.55 7.15 2.03
N VAL A 62 -17.05 7.49 0.83
CA VAL A 62 -16.48 7.01 -0.44
C VAL A 62 -15.06 7.56 -0.66
N ARG A 63 -14.86 8.87 -0.50
CA ARG A 63 -13.56 9.51 -0.72
C ARG A 63 -12.56 9.09 0.35
N ARG A 64 -12.98 9.07 1.62
CA ARG A 64 -12.20 8.56 2.75
C ARG A 64 -11.74 7.14 2.50
N ASN A 65 -12.67 6.22 2.22
CA ASN A 65 -12.33 4.80 2.00
C ASN A 65 -11.39 4.61 0.80
N ARG A 66 -11.54 5.42 -0.27
CA ARG A 66 -10.62 5.39 -1.41
C ARG A 66 -9.20 5.81 -1.02
N SER A 67 -9.04 6.90 -0.26
CA SER A 67 -7.75 7.38 0.22
C SER A 67 -7.10 6.39 1.19
N VAL A 68 -7.86 5.84 2.14
CA VAL A 68 -7.38 4.81 3.08
C VAL A 68 -6.95 3.53 2.34
N LEU A 69 -7.75 3.05 1.37
CA LEU A 69 -7.38 1.87 0.57
C LEU A 69 -6.13 2.09 -0.28
N ARG A 70 -5.84 3.32 -0.71
CA ARG A 70 -4.56 3.68 -1.36
C ARG A 70 -3.42 3.69 -0.35
N GLY A 71 -3.63 4.23 0.84
CA GLY A 71 -2.65 4.17 1.94
C GLY A 71 -2.26 2.73 2.27
N ILE A 72 -3.25 1.85 2.47
CA ILE A 72 -3.04 0.41 2.73
C ILE A 72 -2.24 -0.26 1.60
N MET A 73 -2.52 0.08 0.34
CA MET A 73 -1.72 -0.42 -0.78
C MET A 73 -0.25 -0.02 -0.65
N HIS A 74 0.05 1.24 -0.36
CA HIS A 74 1.43 1.71 -0.22
C HIS A 74 2.15 1.10 0.99
N VAL A 75 1.45 0.84 2.09
CA VAL A 75 1.98 0.06 3.22
C VAL A 75 2.35 -1.36 2.76
N GLY A 76 1.52 -1.99 1.93
CA GLY A 76 1.84 -3.27 1.28
C GLY A 76 3.12 -3.20 0.44
N VAL A 77 3.34 -2.12 -0.32
CA VAL A 77 4.57 -1.90 -1.10
C VAL A 77 5.80 -1.84 -0.19
N VAL A 78 5.72 -1.09 0.91
CA VAL A 78 6.82 -1.03 1.90
C VAL A 78 7.11 -2.41 2.48
N SER A 79 6.08 -3.16 2.89
CA SER A 79 6.24 -4.53 3.39
C SER A 79 6.91 -5.45 2.37
N GLY A 80 6.50 -5.39 1.09
CA GLY A 80 7.13 -6.18 0.03
C GLY A 80 8.59 -5.80 -0.22
N LEU A 81 8.92 -4.50 -0.21
CA LEU A 81 10.29 -4.04 -0.40
C LEU A 81 11.22 -4.44 0.75
N VAL A 82 10.73 -4.37 2.00
CA VAL A 82 11.49 -4.81 3.18
C VAL A 82 11.72 -6.31 3.16
N GLY A 83 10.71 -7.12 2.81
CA GLY A 83 10.87 -8.58 2.68
C GLY A 83 11.91 -8.97 1.63
N ILE A 84 11.98 -8.27 0.48
CA ILE A 84 13.06 -8.48 -0.51
C ILE A 84 14.43 -8.10 0.06
N ARG A 85 14.51 -7.03 0.87
CA ARG A 85 15.78 -6.61 1.50
C ARG A 85 16.31 -7.70 2.43
N GLU A 86 15.44 -8.26 3.28
CA GLU A 86 15.80 -9.34 4.21
C GLU A 86 16.28 -10.59 3.48
N ILE A 87 15.70 -10.94 2.32
CA ILE A 87 16.12 -12.09 1.52
C ILE A 87 17.52 -11.89 0.88
N ARG A 88 17.95 -10.64 0.67
CA ARG A 88 19.24 -10.32 0.03
C ARG A 88 20.39 -10.03 1.00
N LEU A 89 20.08 -9.75 2.27
CA LEU A 89 21.07 -9.51 3.33
C LEU A 89 21.57 -10.84 3.90
#